data_AF-G4ZAL1-F1
#
_entry.id   AF-G4ZAL1-F1
#
_cell.length_a   1.000
_cell.length_b   1.000
_cell.length_c   1.000
_cell.angle_alpha   90.00
_cell.angle_beta   90.00
_cell.angle_gamma   90.00
#
_symmetry.space_group_name_H-M   'P 1'
#
loop_
_entity.id
_entity.type
_entity.pdbx_description
1 polymer ?
#
loop_
_entity_poly.entity_id
_entity_poly.type
_entity_poly.pdbx_seq_one_letter_code
_entity_poly.pdbx_strand_id
1 'polypeptide(L)'
;MALNHSCLPNVAPSFDPRTRTLAFHAITEIPRGHAVECAYVDLLQTRKRRQSLLAAGFGFDCICGRSLVMEQLMRVVNTKDRGAKQRVARLKKEHENVFNRSDEAQFALYTAEMQLARTQGDWVHVVEAAERLLKIWARSELPANYHTTETLHLQLCLAAKQAGMMTEKARASAQQVATIRRICGYPHPETPIG
;
A
#
# COMPACT_ATOMS: atom_id res chain seq x y z
N MET A 1 8.09 -22.52 -12.94
CA MET A 1 7.29 -21.49 -13.62
C MET A 1 7.85 -20.14 -13.18
N ALA A 2 8.30 -19.29 -14.11
CA ALA A 2 8.72 -17.93 -13.79
C ALA A 2 7.54 -16.99 -14.08
N LEU A 3 7.09 -16.24 -13.08
CA LEU A 3 6.05 -15.21 -13.23
C LEU A 3 6.75 -13.90 -13.54
N ASN A 4 6.28 -13.13 -14.52
CA ASN A 4 6.88 -11.83 -14.83
C ASN A 4 6.42 -10.73 -13.86
N HIS A 5 7.19 -9.64 -13.83
CA HIS A 5 6.81 -8.46 -13.07
C HIS A 5 5.71 -7.65 -13.76
N SER A 6 4.68 -7.28 -13.02
CA SER A 6 3.78 -6.17 -13.39
C SER A 6 3.58 -5.20 -12.23
N CYS A 7 3.49 -3.91 -12.56
CA CYS A 7 3.08 -2.84 -11.64
C CYS A 7 1.54 -2.77 -11.45
N LEU A 8 0.80 -3.57 -12.22
CA LEU A 8 -0.63 -3.87 -12.09
C LEU A 8 -0.79 -5.40 -12.07
N PRO A 9 -0.34 -6.07 -10.99
CA PRO A 9 -0.29 -7.52 -10.97
C PRO A 9 -1.69 -8.12 -10.96
N ASN A 10 -1.80 -9.34 -11.51
CA ASN A 10 -3.03 -10.13 -11.45
C ASN A 10 -2.94 -11.31 -10.48
N VAL A 11 -1.76 -11.55 -9.90
CA VAL A 11 -1.56 -12.46 -8.77
C VAL A 11 -0.80 -11.81 -7.60
N ALA A 12 -1.09 -12.27 -6.39
CA ALA A 12 -0.36 -11.92 -5.16
C ALA A 12 0.36 -13.15 -4.57
N PRO A 13 1.64 -13.01 -4.16
CA PRO A 13 2.36 -14.08 -3.49
C PRO A 13 1.96 -14.22 -2.02
N SER A 14 2.02 -15.45 -1.50
CA SER A 14 1.91 -15.76 -0.08
C SER A 14 2.95 -16.80 0.29
N PHE A 15 3.62 -16.61 1.42
CA PHE A 15 4.64 -17.54 1.89
C PHE A 15 4.18 -18.20 3.19
N ASP A 16 4.13 -19.53 3.19
CA ASP A 16 3.93 -20.31 4.40
C ASP A 16 5.29 -20.75 4.97
N PRO A 17 5.74 -20.20 6.11
CA PRO A 17 7.03 -20.56 6.70
C PRO A 17 7.06 -21.98 7.26
N ARG A 18 5.91 -22.59 7.59
CA ARG A 18 5.83 -23.94 8.15
C ARG A 18 6.15 -24.99 7.08
N THR A 19 5.52 -24.85 5.92
CA THR A 19 5.73 -25.74 4.77
C THR A 19 6.84 -25.25 3.84
N ARG A 20 7.34 -24.02 4.04
CA ARG A 20 8.27 -23.31 3.15
C ARG A 20 7.73 -23.20 1.72
N THR A 21 6.42 -23.03 1.58
CA THR A 21 5.73 -22.99 0.29
C THR A 21 5.44 -21.55 -0.12
N LEU A 22 5.77 -21.20 -1.35
CA LEU A 22 5.35 -19.96 -2.00
C LEU A 22 4.15 -20.26 -2.91
N ALA A 23 3.00 -19.70 -2.59
CA ALA A 23 1.77 -19.81 -3.39
C ALA A 23 1.43 -18.45 -4.02
N PHE A 24 0.86 -18.49 -5.23
CA PHE A 24 0.39 -17.30 -5.94
C PHE A 24 -1.11 -17.39 -6.14
N HIS A 25 -1.82 -16.34 -5.75
CA HIS A 25 -3.27 -16.31 -5.78
C HIS A 25 -3.76 -15.23 -6.73
N ALA A 26 -4.71 -15.57 -7.59
CA ALA A 26 -5.35 -14.60 -8.47
C ALA A 26 -6.09 -13.55 -7.64
N ILE A 27 -5.78 -12.27 -7.89
CA ILE A 27 -6.41 -11.12 -7.20
C ILE A 27 -7.40 -10.38 -8.11
N THR A 28 -7.48 -10.81 -9.37
CA THR A 28 -8.44 -10.40 -10.39
C THR A 28 -8.70 -11.59 -11.31
N GLU A 29 -9.73 -11.50 -12.15
CA GLU A 29 -9.97 -12.50 -13.19
C GLU A 29 -8.82 -12.51 -14.22
N ILE A 30 -8.35 -13.70 -14.59
CA ILE A 30 -7.27 -13.89 -15.57
C ILE A 30 -7.85 -14.68 -16.76
N PRO A 31 -8.13 -14.02 -17.90
CA PRO A 31 -8.68 -14.71 -19.06
C PRO A 31 -7.68 -15.71 -19.65
N ARG A 32 -8.18 -16.75 -20.33
CA ARG A 32 -7.33 -17.75 -20.98
C ARG A 32 -6.34 -17.10 -21.94
N GLY A 33 -5.07 -17.50 -21.85
CA GLY A 33 -4.00 -16.98 -22.70
C GLY A 33 -3.37 -15.67 -22.23
N HIS A 34 -3.86 -15.05 -21.14
CA HIS A 34 -3.21 -13.89 -20.54
C HIS A 34 -2.02 -14.30 -19.66
N ALA A 35 -1.02 -13.43 -19.59
CA ALA A 35 0.15 -13.63 -18.74
C ALA A 35 -0.25 -13.57 -17.25
N VAL A 36 0.36 -14.44 -16.45
CA VAL A 36 0.24 -14.40 -14.99
C VAL A 36 1.44 -13.61 -14.46
N GLU A 37 1.16 -12.50 -13.77
CA GLU A 37 2.16 -11.50 -13.42
C GLU A 37 2.01 -11.03 -11.96
N CYS A 38 3.14 -10.94 -11.26
CA CYS A 38 3.20 -10.52 -9.86
C CYS A 38 4.02 -9.23 -9.71
N ALA A 39 3.86 -8.52 -8.60
CA ALA A 39 4.72 -7.39 -8.30
C ALA A 39 5.97 -7.88 -7.56
N TYR A 40 7.16 -7.61 -8.11
CA TYR A 40 8.44 -7.92 -7.44
C TYR A 40 8.83 -6.87 -6.42
N VAL A 41 8.28 -5.67 -6.58
CA VAL A 41 8.57 -4.50 -5.77
C VAL A 41 7.27 -3.96 -5.22
N ASP A 42 7.38 -3.26 -4.09
CA ASP A 42 6.26 -2.56 -3.50
C ASP A 42 5.61 -1.60 -4.52
N LEU A 43 4.29 -1.77 -4.70
CA LEU A 43 3.49 -0.95 -5.61
C LEU A 43 3.39 0.50 -5.13
N LEU A 44 3.76 0.81 -3.89
CA LEU A 44 3.73 2.17 -3.34
C LEU A 44 4.95 3.03 -3.70
N GLN A 45 5.91 2.48 -4.42
CA GLN A 45 7.13 3.19 -4.79
C GLN A 45 6.93 4.01 -6.07
N THR A 46 7.71 5.07 -6.25
CA THR A 46 7.72 5.90 -7.48
C THR A 46 8.10 5.06 -8.70
N ARG A 47 7.71 5.44 -9.92
CA ARG A 47 8.19 4.75 -11.13
C ARG A 47 9.72 4.69 -11.17
N LYS A 48 10.40 5.83 -10.95
CA LYS A 48 11.87 5.88 -10.93
C LYS A 48 12.45 4.94 -9.88
N ARG A 49 11.85 4.85 -8.69
CA ARG A 49 12.29 3.95 -7.62
C ARG A 49 12.03 2.49 -7.97
N ARG A 50 10.85 2.15 -8.50
CA ARG A 50 10.55 0.80 -9.00
C ARG A 50 11.52 0.42 -10.11
N GLN A 51 11.70 1.26 -11.13
CA GLN A 51 12.69 1.05 -12.19
C GLN A 51 14.10 0.88 -11.63
N SER A 52 14.53 1.72 -10.69
CA SER A 52 15.85 1.58 -10.06
C SER A 52 15.99 0.26 -9.29
N LEU A 53 14.97 -0.15 -8.54
CA LEU A 53 14.96 -1.43 -7.81
C LEU A 53 14.96 -2.62 -8.77
N LEU A 54 14.23 -2.52 -9.89
CA LEU A 54 14.13 -3.56 -10.90
C LEU A 54 15.41 -3.66 -11.73
N ALA A 55 16.00 -2.52 -12.12
CA ALA A 55 17.27 -2.48 -12.81
C ALA A 55 18.40 -3.03 -11.91
N ALA A 56 18.47 -2.59 -10.65
CA ALA A 56 19.51 -3.03 -9.72
C ALA A 56 19.34 -4.48 -9.24
N GLY A 57 18.11 -4.92 -8.99
CA GLY A 57 17.82 -6.24 -8.40
C GLY A 57 17.57 -7.34 -9.43
N PHE A 58 17.07 -6.98 -10.62
CA PHE A 58 16.59 -7.92 -11.63
C PHE A 58 17.15 -7.66 -13.03
N GLY A 59 17.93 -6.59 -13.23
CA GLY A 59 18.61 -6.31 -14.50
C GLY A 59 17.70 -5.84 -15.64
N PHE A 60 16.51 -5.32 -15.35
CA PHE A 60 15.59 -4.81 -16.39
C PHE A 60 14.92 -3.49 -16.03
N ASP A 61 14.60 -2.71 -17.06
CA ASP A 61 13.80 -1.50 -16.93
C ASP A 61 12.32 -1.80 -17.14
N CYS A 62 11.50 -1.50 -16.12
CA CYS A 62 10.06 -1.60 -16.28
C CYS A 62 9.53 -0.50 -17.22
N ILE A 63 8.92 -0.90 -18.32
CA ILE A 63 8.32 0.00 -19.33
C ILE A 63 6.83 0.29 -19.10
N CYS A 64 6.24 -0.17 -18.00
CA CYS A 64 4.80 0.02 -17.75
C CYS A 64 4.38 1.50 -17.78
N GLY A 65 3.14 1.77 -18.20
CA GLY A 65 2.60 3.14 -18.36
C GLY A 65 2.40 3.93 -17.06
N ARG A 66 2.68 3.34 -15.89
CA ARG A 66 2.47 3.98 -14.58
C ARG A 66 3.48 5.11 -14.37
N SER A 67 3.02 6.36 -14.39
CA SER A 67 3.86 7.59 -14.40
C SER A 67 4.05 8.20 -12.99
N LEU A 68 4.46 9.47 -12.93
CA LEU A 68 5.54 10.05 -12.10
C LEU A 68 4.95 11.06 -11.09
N VAL A 69 5.41 11.17 -9.83
CA VAL A 69 6.33 12.24 -9.35
C VAL A 69 6.49 12.09 -7.83
N MET A 70 7.68 11.77 -7.30
CA MET A 70 7.84 11.52 -5.85
C MET A 70 9.29 11.55 -5.29
N GLU A 71 10.30 12.02 -6.01
CA GLU A 71 11.70 11.80 -5.59
C GLU A 71 12.14 12.59 -4.33
N GLN A 72 11.46 13.70 -4.01
CA GLN A 72 11.90 14.60 -2.93
C GLN A 72 11.29 14.29 -1.54
N LEU A 73 10.09 13.68 -1.47
CA LEU A 73 9.36 13.47 -0.20
C LEU A 73 9.83 12.23 0.58
N MET A 74 10.22 11.14 -0.08
CA MET A 74 10.64 9.91 0.62
C MET A 74 11.93 10.07 1.42
N ARG A 75 12.76 11.09 1.15
CA ARG A 75 13.96 11.40 1.95
C ARG A 75 13.62 12.03 3.30
N VAL A 76 12.42 12.56 3.49
CA VAL A 76 12.01 13.29 4.70
C VAL A 76 11.46 12.37 5.78
N VAL A 77 10.79 11.29 5.37
CA VAL A 77 10.07 10.38 6.28
C VAL A 77 11.00 9.36 6.96
N ASN A 78 12.18 9.11 6.41
CA ASN A 78 13.07 8.04 6.89
C ASN A 78 13.99 8.46 8.05
N THR A 79 13.92 9.71 8.51
CA THR A 79 14.66 10.21 9.67
C THR A 79 13.71 10.26 10.87
N LYS A 80 14.00 9.49 11.94
CA LYS A 80 13.32 9.54 13.25
C LYS A 80 13.57 10.88 13.96
N ASP A 81 13.15 11.97 13.34
CA ASP A 81 13.48 13.33 13.74
C ASP A 81 12.25 14.01 14.38
N ARG A 82 12.45 14.69 15.51
CA ARG A 82 11.39 15.42 16.23
C ARG A 82 10.80 16.55 15.36
N GLY A 83 11.51 16.99 14.31
CA GLY A 83 11.05 17.96 13.31
C GLY A 83 10.23 17.38 12.15
N ALA A 84 9.96 16.07 12.08
CA ALA A 84 9.29 15.45 10.95
C ALA A 84 7.89 16.05 10.66
N LYS A 85 7.11 16.39 11.69
CA LYS A 85 5.79 17.04 11.54
C LYS A 85 5.88 18.40 10.85
N GLN A 86 6.79 19.25 11.30
CA GLN A 86 7.00 20.57 10.70
C GLN A 86 7.58 20.48 9.30
N ARG A 87 8.46 19.51 9.02
CA ARG A 87 8.99 19.29 7.67
C ARG A 87 7.91 18.81 6.70
N VAL A 88 7.06 17.87 7.11
CA VAL A 88 5.92 17.41 6.30
C VAL A 88 4.92 18.55 6.07
N ALA A 89 4.57 19.32 7.10
CA ALA A 89 3.68 20.47 6.98
C ALA A 89 4.26 21.58 6.07
N ARG A 90 5.56 21.85 6.20
CA ARG A 90 6.28 22.80 5.35
C ARG A 90 6.28 22.36 3.89
N LEU A 91 6.63 21.11 3.61
CA LEU A 91 6.62 20.55 2.27
C LEU A 91 5.22 20.57 1.66
N LYS A 92 4.19 20.21 2.45
CA LYS A 92 2.78 20.29 2.04
C LYS A 92 2.40 21.68 1.56
N LYS A 93 2.85 22.72 2.28
CA LYS A 93 2.59 24.12 1.93
C LYS A 93 3.42 24.59 0.73
N GLU A 94 4.72 24.29 0.71
CA GLU A 94 5.63 24.71 -0.37
C GLU A 94 5.28 24.06 -1.72
N HIS A 95 4.74 22.83 -1.69
CA HIS A 95 4.45 22.05 -2.89
C HIS A 95 2.95 21.72 -3.04
N GLU A 96 2.06 22.55 -2.49
CA GLU A 96 0.60 22.34 -2.53
C GLU A 96 0.08 22.08 -3.95
N ASN A 97 0.56 22.84 -4.92
CA ASN A 97 0.20 22.67 -6.34
C ASN A 97 0.59 21.30 -6.92
N VAL A 98 1.68 20.70 -6.42
CA VAL A 98 2.13 19.37 -6.84
C VAL A 98 1.25 18.31 -6.20
N PHE A 99 0.93 18.44 -4.91
CA PHE A 99 0.01 17.55 -4.23
C PHE A 99 -1.40 17.61 -4.84
N ASN A 100 -1.88 18.77 -5.26
CA ASN A 100 -3.22 18.87 -5.85
C ASN A 100 -3.33 18.21 -7.23
N ARG A 101 -2.20 17.96 -7.92
CA ARG A 101 -2.17 17.46 -9.30
C ARG A 101 -1.61 16.05 -9.45
N SER A 102 -1.05 15.46 -8.40
CA SER A 102 -0.42 14.13 -8.46
C SER A 102 -0.93 13.21 -7.35
N ASP A 103 -1.49 12.09 -7.79
CA ASP A 103 -1.99 11.05 -6.92
C ASP A 103 -0.88 10.40 -6.10
N GLU A 104 0.28 10.20 -6.70
CA GLU A 104 1.44 9.65 -6.02
C GLU A 104 1.98 10.60 -4.95
N ALA A 105 2.04 11.90 -5.24
CA ALA A 105 2.45 12.90 -4.26
C ALA A 105 1.49 12.93 -3.08
N GLN A 106 0.18 12.86 -3.34
CA GLN A 106 -0.82 12.74 -2.27
C GLN A 106 -0.64 11.45 -1.47
N PHE A 107 -0.40 10.32 -2.15
CA PHE A 107 -0.18 9.04 -1.49
C PHE A 107 1.03 9.10 -0.55
N ALA A 108 2.14 9.69 -1.01
CA ALA A 108 3.33 9.91 -0.20
C ALA A 108 3.06 10.71 1.07
N LEU A 109 2.37 11.83 0.88
CA LEU A 109 2.07 12.77 1.93
C LEU A 109 1.20 12.10 2.99
N TYR A 110 0.12 11.44 2.58
CA TYR A 110 -0.78 10.78 3.51
C TYR A 110 -0.14 9.54 4.16
N THR A 111 0.79 8.85 3.49
CA THR A 111 1.57 7.78 4.12
C THR A 111 2.46 8.33 5.23
N ALA A 112 3.14 9.45 4.97
CA ALA A 112 3.97 10.13 5.96
C ALA A 112 3.14 10.68 7.13
N GLU A 113 2.02 11.34 6.83
CA GLU A 113 1.08 11.87 7.82
C GLU A 113 0.51 10.74 8.69
N MET A 114 0.10 9.61 8.09
CA MET A 114 -0.41 8.44 8.81
C MET A 114 0.64 7.85 9.77
N GLN A 115 1.88 7.66 9.29
CA GLN A 115 2.97 7.14 10.12
C GLN A 115 3.28 8.06 11.29
N LEU A 116 3.34 9.36 11.03
CA LEU A 116 3.58 10.38 12.05
C LEU A 116 2.45 10.42 13.07
N ALA A 117 1.19 10.47 12.62
CA ALA A 117 0.02 10.45 13.50
C ALA A 117 0.02 9.21 14.40
N ARG A 118 0.37 8.04 13.84
CA ARG A 118 0.51 6.80 14.59
C ARG A 118 1.58 6.89 15.68
N THR A 119 2.74 7.49 15.39
CA THR A 119 3.79 7.69 16.42
C THR A 119 3.38 8.67 17.52
N GLN A 120 2.43 9.55 17.24
CA GLN A 120 1.93 10.56 18.19
C GLN A 120 0.69 10.08 18.96
N GLY A 121 0.15 8.89 18.65
CA GLY A 121 -1.11 8.41 19.21
C GLY A 121 -2.33 9.20 18.72
N ASP A 122 -2.21 9.92 17.60
CA ASP A 122 -3.30 10.69 17.00
C ASP A 122 -4.14 9.79 16.10
N TRP A 123 -4.97 8.96 16.73
CA TRP A 123 -5.72 7.89 16.06
C TRP A 123 -6.77 8.42 15.08
N VAL A 124 -7.30 9.62 15.31
CA VAL A 124 -8.25 10.28 14.39
C VAL A 124 -7.56 10.59 13.06
N HIS A 125 -6.37 11.20 13.10
CA HIS A 125 -5.61 11.48 11.87
C HIS A 125 -5.10 10.22 11.18
N VAL A 126 -4.84 9.13 11.92
CA VAL A 126 -4.53 7.83 11.29
C VAL A 126 -5.72 7.31 10.47
N VAL A 127 -6.94 7.38 11.00
CA VAL A 127 -8.16 6.99 10.28
C VAL A 127 -8.33 7.85 9.03
N GLU A 128 -8.24 9.18 9.16
CA GLU A 128 -8.40 10.10 8.02
C GLU A 128 -7.36 9.86 6.92
N ALA A 129 -6.09 9.69 7.30
CA ALA A 129 -5.03 9.43 6.34
C ALA A 129 -5.20 8.07 5.65
N ALA A 130 -5.59 7.02 6.38
CA ALA A 130 -5.87 5.71 5.80
C ALA A 130 -7.05 5.77 4.81
N GLU A 131 -8.13 6.47 5.13
CA GLU A 131 -9.26 6.68 4.21
C GLU A 131 -8.83 7.41 2.93
N ARG A 132 -7.99 8.45 3.05
CA ARG A 132 -7.47 9.15 1.89
C ARG A 132 -6.61 8.22 1.05
N LEU A 133 -5.68 7.48 1.64
CA LEU A 133 -4.83 6.51 0.93
C LEU A 133 -5.64 5.47 0.15
N LEU A 134 -6.72 4.94 0.74
CA LEU A 134 -7.62 4.00 0.06
C LEU A 134 -8.33 4.63 -1.15
N LYS A 135 -8.78 5.89 -1.03
CA LYS A 135 -9.37 6.62 -2.18
C LYS A 135 -8.37 6.82 -3.30
N ILE A 136 -7.12 7.17 -2.96
CA ILE A 136 -6.05 7.33 -3.94
C ILE A 136 -5.75 6.01 -4.64
N TRP A 137 -5.64 4.93 -3.87
CA TRP A 137 -5.42 3.59 -4.41
C TRP A 137 -6.50 3.19 -5.43
N ALA A 138 -7.77 3.42 -5.09
CA ALA A 138 -8.90 3.08 -5.95
C ALA A 138 -8.90 3.88 -7.27
N ARG A 139 -8.69 5.21 -7.23
CA ARG A 139 -8.63 6.03 -8.45
C ARG A 139 -7.39 5.79 -9.30
N SER A 140 -6.33 5.21 -8.72
CA SER A 140 -5.14 4.74 -9.45
C SER A 140 -5.33 3.37 -10.10
N GLU A 141 -6.55 2.81 -10.08
CA GLU A 141 -6.91 1.51 -10.68
C GLU A 141 -6.06 0.34 -10.17
N LEU A 142 -5.53 0.46 -8.95
CA LEU A 142 -4.74 -0.59 -8.33
C LEU A 142 -5.64 -1.70 -7.77
N PRO A 143 -5.14 -2.95 -7.67
CA PRO A 143 -5.97 -4.07 -7.22
C PRO A 143 -6.59 -3.80 -5.85
N ALA A 144 -7.92 -3.86 -5.76
CA ALA A 144 -8.64 -3.63 -4.51
C ALA A 144 -8.26 -4.65 -3.43
N ASN A 145 -7.93 -5.88 -3.86
CA ASN A 145 -7.52 -6.96 -3.00
C ASN A 145 -6.01 -7.19 -3.08
N TYR A 146 -5.26 -6.54 -2.19
CA TYR A 146 -3.80 -6.64 -2.16
C TYR A 146 -3.27 -6.43 -0.75
N HIS A 147 -2.06 -6.91 -0.45
CA HIS A 147 -1.44 -6.78 0.88
C HIS A 147 -1.39 -5.32 1.38
N THR A 148 -1.20 -4.38 0.46
CA THR A 148 -1.17 -2.96 0.79
C THR A 148 -2.54 -2.44 1.23
N THR A 149 -3.61 -2.79 0.53
CA THR A 149 -4.97 -2.38 0.93
C THR A 149 -5.39 -3.07 2.22
N GLU A 150 -4.98 -4.32 2.45
CA GLU A 150 -5.16 -4.99 3.74
C GLU A 150 -4.52 -4.18 4.86
N THR A 151 -3.26 -3.76 4.69
CA THR A 151 -2.55 -2.96 5.69
C THR A 151 -3.30 -1.66 6.00
N LEU A 152 -3.78 -0.96 4.97
CA LEU A 152 -4.54 0.29 5.15
C LEU A 152 -5.86 0.06 5.89
N HIS A 153 -6.63 -0.96 5.50
CA HIS A 153 -7.87 -1.31 6.19
C HIS A 153 -7.61 -1.73 7.65
N LEU A 154 -6.55 -2.50 7.91
CA LEU A 154 -6.18 -2.91 9.27
C LEU A 154 -5.81 -1.69 10.13
N GLN A 155 -4.99 -0.78 9.62
CA GLN A 155 -4.63 0.45 10.34
C GLN A 155 -5.87 1.31 10.62
N LEU A 156 -6.79 1.43 9.66
CA LEU A 156 -8.06 2.14 9.84
C LEU A 156 -8.89 1.52 10.97
N CYS A 157 -9.11 0.20 10.96
CA CYS A 157 -9.88 -0.48 12.01
C CYS A 157 -9.26 -0.33 13.39
N LEU A 158 -7.94 -0.55 13.50
CA LEU A 158 -7.23 -0.47 14.78
C LEU A 158 -7.25 0.95 15.33
N ALA A 159 -6.99 1.96 14.48
CA ALA A 159 -7.03 3.35 14.89
C ALA A 159 -8.44 3.80 15.28
N ALA A 160 -9.47 3.39 14.52
CA ALA A 160 -10.86 3.67 14.86
C ALA A 160 -11.25 3.06 16.21
N LYS A 161 -10.73 1.88 16.55
CA LYS A 161 -10.96 1.23 17.85
C LYS A 161 -10.34 2.05 18.98
N GLN A 162 -9.09 2.47 18.77
CA GLN A 162 -8.32 3.21 19.75
C GLN A 162 -8.83 4.65 19.95
N ALA A 163 -9.43 5.25 18.91
CA ALA A 163 -10.12 6.54 18.97
C ALA A 163 -11.51 6.45 19.63
N GLY A 164 -12.04 5.25 19.89
CA GLY A 164 -13.44 5.06 20.32
C GLY A 164 -14.47 5.38 19.24
N MET A 165 -14.05 5.48 17.97
CA MET A 165 -14.87 5.90 16.83
C MET A 165 -15.18 4.71 15.91
N MET A 166 -15.88 3.71 16.42
CA MET A 166 -16.28 2.52 15.64
C MET A 166 -17.41 2.83 14.67
N THR A 167 -17.05 3.44 13.54
CA THR A 167 -17.96 3.77 12.43
C THR A 167 -18.31 2.54 11.59
N GLU A 168 -19.34 2.65 10.77
CA GLU A 168 -19.70 1.63 9.78
C GLU A 168 -18.53 1.35 8.82
N LYS A 169 -17.83 2.40 8.36
CA LYS A 169 -16.61 2.27 7.53
C LYS A 169 -15.50 1.46 8.21
N ALA A 170 -15.32 1.62 9.53
CA ALA A 170 -14.34 0.84 10.27
C ALA A 170 -14.73 -0.65 10.33
N ARG A 171 -16.03 -0.96 10.44
CA ARG A 171 -16.52 -2.35 10.37
C ARG A 171 -16.38 -2.93 8.97
N ALA A 172 -16.72 -2.17 7.93
CA ALA A 172 -16.54 -2.57 6.54
C ALA A 172 -15.06 -2.83 6.22
N SER A 173 -14.15 -2.00 6.74
CA SER A 173 -12.70 -2.23 6.61
C SER A 173 -12.25 -3.53 7.28
N ALA A 174 -12.84 -3.92 8.41
CA ALA A 174 -12.51 -5.18 9.08
C ALA A 174 -12.96 -6.39 8.24
N GLN A 175 -14.14 -6.31 7.63
CA GLN A 175 -14.61 -7.31 6.67
C GLN A 175 -13.69 -7.38 5.45
N GLN A 176 -13.26 -6.23 4.93
CA GLN A 176 -12.35 -6.17 3.79
C GLN A 176 -10.99 -6.81 4.09
N VAL A 177 -10.43 -6.63 5.29
CA VAL A 177 -9.22 -7.35 5.72
C VAL A 177 -9.40 -8.87 5.62
N ALA A 178 -10.54 -9.40 6.10
CA ALA A 178 -10.83 -10.83 6.02
C ALA A 178 -10.96 -11.32 4.57
N THR A 179 -11.60 -10.54 3.70
CA THR A 179 -11.71 -10.82 2.26
C THR A 179 -10.34 -10.86 1.59
N ILE A 180 -9.49 -9.85 1.83
CA ILE A 180 -8.17 -9.77 1.19
C ILE A 180 -7.28 -10.93 1.61
N ARG A 181 -7.27 -11.27 2.90
CA ARG A 181 -6.51 -12.42 3.44
C ARG A 181 -6.93 -13.74 2.81
N ARG A 182 -8.25 -13.93 2.61
CA ARG A 182 -8.79 -15.11 1.93
C ARG A 182 -8.33 -15.17 0.48
N ILE A 183 -8.46 -14.06 -0.25
CA ILE A 183 -8.08 -13.97 -1.67
C ILE A 183 -6.58 -14.16 -1.85
N CYS A 184 -5.76 -13.54 -1.00
CA CYS A 184 -4.30 -13.63 -1.10
C CYS A 184 -3.72 -14.85 -0.37
N GLY A 185 -4.57 -15.69 0.23
CA GLY A 185 -4.20 -17.01 0.76
C GLY A 185 -3.31 -17.04 1.99
N TYR A 186 -3.39 -16.04 2.88
CA TYR A 186 -2.74 -16.08 4.19
C TYR A 186 -3.76 -15.87 5.32
N PRO A 187 -4.23 -16.95 5.98
CA PRO A 187 -5.11 -16.83 7.15
C PRO A 187 -4.32 -16.25 8.33
N HIS A 188 -5.01 -15.50 9.19
CA HIS A 188 -4.43 -14.96 10.42
C HIS A 188 -3.91 -16.11 11.30
N PRO A 189 -2.77 -15.97 12.01
CA PRO A 189 -2.28 -16.96 12.97
C PRO A 189 -3.22 -17.23 14.17
N GLU A 190 -4.42 -16.66 14.19
CA GLU A 190 -5.46 -16.95 15.20
C GLU A 190 -6.69 -17.67 14.59
N THR A 191 -6.57 -18.26 13.41
CA THR A 191 -7.57 -19.21 12.92
C THR A 191 -7.10 -20.60 13.36
N PRO A 192 -7.66 -21.23 14.41
CA PRO A 192 -7.43 -22.64 14.63
C PRO A 192 -8.00 -23.33 13.39
N ILE A 193 -7.16 -24.06 12.68
CA ILE A 193 -7.64 -25.08 11.76
C ILE A 193 -8.19 -26.17 12.68
N GLY A 194 -9.49 -26.10 12.94
CA GLY A 194 -10.28 -27.22 13.41
C GLY A 194 -10.59 -28.16 12.25
#